data_AF-A0A5C6EV61-F1
#
_entry.id   AF-A0A5C6EV61-F1
#
_cell.length_a   1.000
_cell.length_b   1.000
_cell.length_c   1.000
_cell.angle_alpha   90.00
_cell.angle_beta   90.00
_cell.angle_gamma   90.00
#
_symmetry.space_group_name_H-M   'P 1'
#
loop_
_entity.id
_entity.type
_entity.pdbx_description
1 polymer ?
#
loop_
_entity_poly.entity_id
_entity_poly.type
_entity_poly.pdbx_seq_one_letter_code
_entity_poly.pdbx_strand_id
1 'polypeptide(L)'
;MNLYEFSQVNNQEMGIYVTKADDSQLYDDIYNEARRLIRISDEVRLSVEKIVETKGKPTEKKGDKKATNGKKGFCIRCKKEIAVDPSAPYCTECYKSWKKYENLSHQEKSCHVCGKDNASTINKPACWDCYKQQKELFAIKS
;
A
#
# COMPACT_ATOMS: atom_id res chain seq x y z
N MET A 1 2.03 -7.26 9.90
CA MET A 1 0.76 -6.94 10.55
C MET A 1 0.04 -5.87 9.75
N ASN A 2 -1.26 -6.01 9.56
CA ASN A 2 -2.08 -5.02 8.85
C ASN A 2 -2.45 -3.90 9.83
N LEU A 3 -1.83 -2.72 9.67
CA LEU A 3 -1.96 -1.61 10.62
C LEU A 3 -3.42 -1.17 10.82
N TYR A 4 -4.23 -1.23 9.75
CA TYR A 4 -5.62 -0.78 9.73
C TYR A 4 -6.55 -1.67 10.57
N GLU A 5 -6.41 -2.99 10.48
CA GLU A 5 -7.24 -3.94 11.25
C GLU A 5 -6.92 -3.86 12.75
N PHE A 6 -5.64 -3.66 13.11
CA PHE A 6 -5.25 -3.50 14.51
C PHE A 6 -5.70 -2.15 15.08
N SER A 7 -5.64 -1.09 14.28
CA SER A 7 -6.02 0.26 14.70
C SER A 7 -7.54 0.45 14.81
N GLN A 8 -8.36 -0.32 14.09
CA GLN A 8 -9.82 -0.29 14.24
C GLN A 8 -10.32 -0.98 15.51
N VAL A 9 -9.69 -2.10 15.90
CA VAL A 9 -10.16 -2.93 17.02
C VAL A 9 -9.69 -2.37 18.37
N ASN A 10 -8.55 -1.67 18.41
CA ASN A 10 -7.92 -1.20 19.64
C ASN A 10 -7.94 0.34 19.83
N ASN A 11 -8.79 1.06 19.11
CA ASN A 11 -8.90 2.51 19.32
C ASN A 11 -9.66 2.82 20.62
N GLN A 12 -9.11 3.73 21.44
CA GLN A 12 -9.76 4.27 22.62
C GLN A 12 -9.94 5.77 22.41
N GLU A 13 -11.19 6.25 22.42
CA GLU A 13 -11.53 7.64 22.13
C GLU A 13 -12.08 8.35 23.37
N MET A 14 -11.72 9.63 23.53
CA MET A 14 -12.21 10.49 24.60
C MET A 14 -12.57 11.86 24.02
N GLY A 15 -13.76 12.37 24.33
CA GLY A 15 -14.23 13.69 23.92
C GLY A 15 -14.15 14.72 25.04
N ILE A 16 -14.04 15.99 24.65
CA ILE A 16 -14.18 17.14 25.54
C ILE A 16 -15.30 18.05 25.01
N TYR A 17 -16.00 18.72 25.93
CA TYR A 17 -17.05 19.68 25.60
C TYR A 17 -16.55 21.09 25.89
N VAL A 18 -16.64 21.98 24.90
CA VAL A 18 -16.20 23.37 25.00
C VAL A 18 -17.32 24.26 24.46
N THR A 19 -17.67 25.30 25.20
CA THR A 19 -18.63 26.32 24.75
C THR A 19 -17.93 27.63 24.43
N LYS A 20 -18.52 28.41 23.53
CA LYS A 20 -18.04 29.75 23.20
C LYS A 20 -18.17 30.75 24.35
N ALA A 21 -19.07 30.47 25.31
CA ALA A 21 -19.29 31.32 26.48
C ALA A 21 -18.19 31.15 27.53
N ASP A 22 -17.67 29.93 27.68
CA ASP A 22 -16.62 29.62 28.66
C ASP A 22 -15.23 30.07 28.16
N ASP A 23 -14.91 29.76 26.89
CA ASP A 23 -13.65 30.19 26.26
C ASP A 23 -13.84 30.35 24.73
N SER A 24 -13.97 31.61 24.29
CA SER A 24 -14.18 31.90 22.87
C SER A 24 -12.94 31.61 22.02
N GLN A 25 -11.73 31.73 22.58
CA GLN A 25 -10.50 31.55 21.80
C GLN A 25 -10.27 30.06 21.55
N LEU A 26 -10.36 29.23 22.60
CA LEU A 26 -10.24 27.78 22.49
C LEU A 26 -11.34 27.19 21.58
N TYR A 27 -12.57 27.71 21.67
CA TYR A 27 -13.65 27.29 20.80
C TYR A 27 -13.33 27.55 19.32
N ASP A 28 -12.88 28.76 18.98
CA ASP A 28 -12.59 29.12 17.60
C ASP A 28 -11.39 28.32 17.04
N ASP A 29 -10.39 28.00 17.87
CA ASP A 29 -9.25 27.13 17.51
C ASP A 29 -9.70 25.69 17.20
N ILE A 30 -10.49 25.08 18.09
CA ILE A 30 -11.05 23.73 17.88
C ILE A 30 -11.93 23.71 16.62
N TYR A 31 -12.72 24.76 16.42
CA TYR A 31 -13.59 24.88 15.25
C TYR A 31 -12.80 24.94 13.93
N ASN A 32 -11.72 25.71 13.90
CA ASN A 32 -10.86 25.85 12.73
C ASN A 32 -10.15 24.52 12.41
N GLU A 33 -9.64 23.81 13.40
CA GLU A 33 -8.99 22.52 13.17
C GLU A 33 -9.99 21.44 12.74
N ALA A 34 -11.18 21.39 13.34
CA ALA A 34 -12.25 20.49 12.91
C ALA A 34 -12.64 20.73 11.44
N ARG A 35 -12.78 22.00 11.03
CA ARG A 35 -13.02 22.35 9.62
C ARG A 35 -11.87 21.93 8.70
N ARG A 36 -10.62 22.09 9.15
CA ARG A 36 -9.44 21.67 8.40
C ARG A 36 -9.44 20.16 8.16
N LEU A 37 -9.73 19.37 9.19
CA LEU A 37 -9.83 17.90 9.09
C LEU A 37 -10.91 17.47 8.10
N ILE A 38 -12.10 18.08 8.15
CA ILE A 38 -13.19 17.80 7.19
C ILE A 38 -12.77 18.17 5.76
N ARG A 39 -12.04 19.27 5.57
CA ARG A 39 -11.59 19.69 4.24
C ARG A 39 -10.54 18.75 3.64
N ILE A 40 -9.70 18.18 4.48
CA ILE A 40 -8.61 17.28 4.06
C ILE A 40 -9.09 15.82 4.03
N SER A 41 -10.20 15.49 4.67
CA SER A 41 -10.72 14.12 4.68
C SER A 41 -11.24 13.76 3.29
N ASP A 42 -10.43 13.01 2.54
CA ASP A 42 -10.86 12.34 1.32
C ASP A 42 -11.76 11.16 1.70
N GLU A 43 -13.01 11.17 1.21
CA GLU A 43 -13.88 10.00 1.25
C GLU A 43 -13.28 8.89 0.37
N VAL A 44 -12.62 7.91 0.98
CA VAL A 44 -12.25 6.68 0.28
C VAL A 44 -13.51 5.82 0.17
N ARG A 45 -14.25 6.00 -0.93
CA ARG A 45 -15.35 5.10 -1.32
C ARG A 45 -14.77 3.74 -1.70
N LEU A 46 -14.54 2.89 -0.70
CA LEU A 46 -14.22 1.49 -0.90
C LEU A 46 -15.51 0.78 -1.35
N SER A 47 -15.68 0.61 -2.66
CA SER A 47 -16.67 -0.34 -3.19
C SER A 47 -16.23 -1.74 -2.79
N VAL A 48 -16.79 -2.26 -1.70
CA VAL A 48 -16.62 -3.66 -1.32
C VAL A 48 -17.42 -4.48 -2.33
N GLU A 49 -16.74 -4.96 -3.37
CA GLU A 49 -17.28 -6.05 -4.19
C GLU A 49 -17.45 -7.26 -3.26
N LYS A 50 -18.71 -7.53 -2.90
CA LYS A 50 -19.09 -8.71 -2.16
C LYS A 50 -18.70 -9.92 -3.00
N ILE A 51 -17.58 -10.56 -2.66
CA ILE A 51 -17.14 -11.80 -3.30
C ILE A 51 -18.19 -12.85 -2.93
N VAL A 52 -19.12 -13.11 -3.85
CA VAL A 52 -19.99 -14.28 -3.77
C VAL A 52 -19.10 -15.48 -4.04
N GLU A 53 -18.91 -16.33 -3.04
CA GLU A 53 -18.15 -17.57 -3.18
C GLU A 53 -18.88 -18.53 -4.11
N THR A 54 -18.67 -18.40 -5.42
CA THR A 54 -19.03 -19.45 -6.37
C THR A 54 -17.80 -20.28 -6.68
N LYS A 55 -17.78 -21.50 -6.15
CA LYS A 55 -16.85 -22.57 -6.53
C LYS A 55 -16.92 -22.77 -8.05
N GLY A 56 -15.87 -22.43 -8.79
CA GLY A 56 -15.80 -22.76 -10.22
C GLY A 56 -14.66 -22.10 -11.00
N LYS A 57 -13.57 -22.86 -11.18
CA LYS A 57 -12.52 -22.84 -12.22
C LYS A 57 -11.89 -21.51 -12.71
N PRO A 58 -10.55 -21.50 -12.94
CA PRO A 58 -9.81 -20.31 -13.33
C PRO A 58 -10.15 -19.92 -14.78
N THR A 59 -10.72 -18.74 -14.95
CA THR A 59 -10.69 -18.04 -16.24
C THR A 59 -9.84 -16.81 -16.08
N GLU A 60 -8.76 -16.77 -16.85
CA GLU A 60 -7.93 -15.60 -17.07
C GLU A 60 -8.82 -14.43 -17.50
N LYS A 61 -9.10 -13.51 -16.57
CA LYS A 61 -9.63 -12.20 -16.93
C LYS A 61 -8.51 -11.19 -16.79
N LYS A 62 -8.02 -10.79 -17.97
CA LYS A 62 -7.18 -9.63 -18.22
C LYS A 62 -7.65 -8.48 -17.36
N GLY A 63 -6.87 -8.16 -16.33
CA GLY A 63 -7.08 -6.98 -15.52
C GLY A 63 -6.97 -5.75 -16.40
N ASP A 64 -8.03 -4.94 -16.34
CA ASP A 64 -8.12 -3.62 -16.92
C ASP A 64 -6.83 -2.83 -16.67
N LYS A 65 -6.19 -2.49 -17.79
CA LYS A 65 -5.05 -1.60 -17.83
C LYS A 65 -5.53 -0.20 -17.43
N LYS A 66 -5.40 0.14 -16.14
CA LYS A 66 -5.12 1.53 -15.78
C LYS A 66 -3.73 1.84 -16.32
N ALA A 67 -3.69 2.25 -17.59
CA ALA A 67 -2.51 2.83 -18.22
C ALA A 67 -2.22 4.18 -17.56
N THR A 68 -1.59 4.14 -16.39
CA THR A 68 -0.64 5.18 -16.04
C THR A 68 0.63 4.87 -16.82
N ASN A 69 1.31 5.88 -17.35
CA ASN A 69 2.61 5.76 -18.04
C ASN A 69 3.75 5.32 -17.08
N GLY A 70 3.47 4.38 -16.18
CA GLY A 70 4.41 3.83 -15.21
C GLY A 70 5.35 2.83 -15.86
N LYS A 71 6.63 2.89 -15.51
CA LYS A 71 7.66 1.95 -15.94
C LYS A 71 7.19 0.51 -15.65
N LYS A 72 7.28 -0.38 -16.65
CA LYS A 72 6.96 -1.80 -16.51
C LYS A 72 8.01 -2.47 -15.61
N GLY A 73 7.55 -3.29 -14.68
CA GLY A 73 8.35 -4.08 -13.73
C GLY A 73 7.89 -5.53 -13.67
N PHE A 74 8.43 -6.30 -12.73
CA PHE A 74 8.27 -7.75 -12.64
C PHE A 74 8.09 -8.21 -11.20
N CYS A 75 7.30 -9.25 -10.96
CA CYS A 75 7.15 -9.86 -9.64
C CYS A 75 8.45 -10.58 -9.26
N ILE A 76 8.99 -10.29 -8.08
CA ILE A 76 10.26 -10.88 -7.61
C ILE A 76 10.21 -12.41 -7.43
N ARG A 77 9.00 -12.97 -7.27
CA ARG A 77 8.77 -14.42 -7.08
C ARG A 77 8.43 -15.18 -8.36
N CYS A 78 7.54 -14.66 -9.19
CA CYS A 78 7.01 -15.36 -10.36
C CYS A 78 7.34 -14.71 -11.71
N LYS A 79 8.09 -13.60 -11.73
CA LYS A 79 8.47 -12.85 -12.93
C LYS A 79 7.31 -12.29 -13.76
N LYS A 80 6.09 -12.26 -13.20
CA LYS A 80 4.90 -11.68 -13.85
C LYS A 80 5.07 -10.16 -13.99
N GLU A 81 4.70 -9.59 -15.14
CA GLU A 81 4.75 -8.14 -15.38
C GLU A 81 3.80 -7.39 -14.44
N ILE A 82 4.33 -6.41 -13.70
CA ILE A 82 3.62 -5.53 -12.75
C ILE A 82 4.17 -4.10 -12.83
N ALA A 83 3.58 -3.13 -12.14
CA ALA A 83 4.16 -1.79 -12.05
C ALA A 83 5.44 -1.80 -11.20
N VAL A 84 6.44 -0.97 -11.53
CA VAL A 84 7.64 -0.79 -10.68
C VAL A 84 7.25 0.02 -9.43
N ASP A 85 6.99 -0.68 -8.34
CA ASP A 85 6.72 -0.12 -7.01
C ASP A 85 7.67 -0.77 -5.99
N PRO A 86 8.63 -0.02 -5.43
CA PRO A 86 9.51 -0.48 -4.34
C PRO A 86 8.77 -1.07 -3.14
N SER A 87 7.56 -0.59 -2.84
CA SER A 87 6.74 -1.05 -1.71
C SER A 87 5.88 -2.27 -2.05
N ALA A 88 5.64 -2.54 -3.34
CA ALA A 88 4.80 -3.65 -3.79
C ALA A 88 5.49 -4.49 -4.89
N PRO A 89 6.57 -5.23 -4.55
CA PRO A 89 7.34 -5.99 -5.54
C PRO A 89 6.72 -7.33 -5.95
N TYR A 90 5.57 -7.69 -5.39
CA TYR A 90 4.86 -8.94 -5.63
C TYR A 90 3.58 -8.73 -6.45
N CYS A 91 3.22 -9.69 -7.28
CA CYS A 91 1.87 -9.75 -7.85
C CYS A 91 0.83 -10.15 -6.78
N THR A 92 -0.45 -9.92 -7.07
CA THR A 92 -1.57 -10.21 -6.16
C THR A 92 -1.56 -11.63 -5.59
N GLU A 93 -1.22 -12.62 -6.41
CA GLU A 93 -1.17 -14.03 -6.00
C GLU A 93 0.03 -14.32 -5.08
N CYS A 94 1.21 -13.86 -5.47
CA CYS A 94 2.42 -14.03 -4.68
C CYS A 94 2.37 -13.24 -3.36
N TYR A 95 1.74 -12.07 -3.36
CA TYR A 95 1.53 -11.26 -2.16
C TYR A 95 0.59 -11.96 -1.17
N LYS A 96 -0.51 -12.58 -1.63
CA LYS A 96 -1.39 -13.39 -0.76
C LYS A 96 -0.64 -14.55 -0.11
N SER A 97 0.23 -15.23 -0.86
CA SER A 97 1.07 -16.29 -0.32
C SER A 97 2.09 -15.74 0.67
N TRP A 98 2.77 -14.66 0.33
CA TRP A 98 3.77 -14.03 1.19
C TRP A 98 3.15 -13.50 2.50
N LYS A 99 1.97 -12.86 2.45
CA LYS A 99 1.24 -12.32 3.62
C LYS A 99 0.93 -13.38 4.68
N LYS A 100 0.79 -14.66 4.30
CA LYS A 100 0.57 -15.75 5.25
C LYS A 100 1.79 -16.03 6.13
N TYR A 101 2.99 -15.75 5.61
CA TYR A 101 4.25 -16.04 6.30
C TYR A 101 4.95 -14.77 6.79
N GLU A 102 4.66 -13.61 6.16
CA GLU A 102 5.18 -12.28 6.49
C GLU A 102 6.71 -12.24 6.69
N ASN A 103 7.42 -13.10 5.95
CA ASN A 103 8.86 -13.24 6.07
C ASN A 103 9.57 -12.15 5.26
N LEU A 104 9.91 -11.04 5.92
CA LEU A 104 10.63 -9.89 5.34
C LEU A 104 12.05 -10.25 4.86
N SER A 105 12.67 -11.25 5.47
CA SER A 105 14.03 -11.71 5.12
C SER A 105 14.05 -12.76 4.02
N HIS A 106 12.90 -13.18 3.49
CA HIS A 106 12.88 -14.20 2.44
C HIS A 106 13.50 -13.65 1.16
N GLN A 107 14.54 -14.35 0.66
CA GLN A 107 15.20 -14.03 -0.58
C GLN A 107 14.46 -14.68 -1.73
N GLU A 108 13.89 -13.84 -2.59
CA GLU A 108 13.29 -14.24 -3.85
C GLU A 108 14.35 -14.26 -4.95
N LYS A 109 13.99 -14.88 -6.08
CA LYS A 109 14.95 -15.19 -7.14
C LYS A 109 15.02 -14.16 -8.25
N SER A 110 14.15 -13.14 -8.29
CA SER A 110 14.06 -12.25 -9.46
C SER A 110 14.09 -10.77 -9.06
N CYS A 111 14.61 -9.92 -9.95
CA CYS A 111 14.62 -8.47 -9.80
C CYS A 111 13.28 -7.84 -10.25
N HIS A 112 12.79 -6.88 -9.48
CA HIS A 112 11.53 -6.19 -9.73
C HIS A 112 11.56 -5.23 -10.92
N VAL A 113 12.73 -4.68 -11.26
CA VAL A 113 12.85 -3.70 -12.34
C VAL A 113 13.16 -4.37 -13.68
N CYS A 114 14.06 -5.37 -13.69
CA CYS A 114 14.54 -5.99 -14.94
C CYS A 114 14.12 -7.45 -15.14
N GLY A 115 13.48 -8.10 -14.15
CA GLY A 115 13.02 -9.48 -14.26
C GLY A 115 14.13 -10.55 -14.29
N LYS A 116 15.41 -10.13 -14.27
CA LYS A 116 16.57 -11.05 -14.21
C LYS A 116 16.64 -11.78 -12.88
N ASP A 117 17.24 -12.96 -12.90
CA ASP A 117 17.50 -13.71 -11.68
C ASP A 117 18.47 -12.96 -10.77
N ASN A 118 18.00 -12.60 -9.58
CA ASN A 118 18.76 -11.89 -8.54
C ASN A 118 18.17 -12.21 -7.16
N ALA A 119 19.03 -12.39 -6.16
CA ALA A 119 18.62 -12.50 -4.77
C ALA A 119 18.02 -11.16 -4.30
N SER A 120 16.71 -11.03 -4.43
CA SER A 120 15.96 -9.81 -4.12
C SER A 120 15.04 -10.08 -2.93
N THR A 121 14.97 -9.17 -1.97
CA THR A 121 14.05 -9.28 -0.82
C THR A 121 12.93 -8.27 -0.95
N ILE A 122 11.90 -8.36 -0.11
CA ILE A 122 10.83 -7.35 -0.11
C ILE A 122 11.37 -5.93 0.14
N ASN A 123 12.40 -5.79 0.99
CA ASN A 123 13.04 -4.50 1.28
C ASN A 123 14.03 -4.06 0.20
N LYS A 124 14.56 -5.01 -0.58
CA LYS A 124 15.52 -4.76 -1.67
C LYS A 124 15.05 -5.52 -2.91
N PRO A 125 13.97 -5.05 -3.56
CA PRO A 125 13.34 -5.81 -4.63
C PRO A 125 14.06 -5.66 -5.98
N ALA A 126 15.04 -4.75 -6.09
CA ALA A 126 15.81 -4.52 -7.30
C ALA A 126 17.27 -5.00 -7.14
N CYS A 127 17.88 -5.42 -8.25
CA CYS A 127 19.33 -5.65 -8.30
C CYS A 127 20.10 -4.34 -8.15
N TRP A 128 21.39 -4.44 -7.82
CA TRP A 128 22.23 -3.28 -7.57
C TRP A 128 22.30 -2.31 -8.77
N ASP A 129 22.35 -2.85 -10.00
CA ASP A 129 22.35 -2.04 -11.22
C ASP A 129 21.05 -1.26 -11.41
N CYS A 130 19.90 -1.91 -11.21
CA CYS A 130 18.59 -1.27 -11.33
C CYS A 130 18.33 -0.29 -10.18
N TYR A 131 18.79 -0.59 -8.97
CA TYR A 131 18.74 0.31 -7.83
C TYR A 131 19.54 1.59 -8.12
N LYS A 132 20.74 1.47 -8.70
CA LYS A 132 21.58 2.61 -9.09
C LYS A 132 20.93 3.48 -10.17
N GLN A 133 20.26 2.86 -11.15
CA GLN A 133 19.56 3.56 -12.22
C GLN A 133 18.29 4.27 -11.75
N GLN A 134 17.60 3.71 -10.75
CA GLN A 134 16.32 4.21 -10.24
C GLN A 134 16.49 4.78 -8.83
N LYS A 135 17.62 5.44 -8.56
CA LYS A 135 18.00 5.91 -7.22
C LYS A 135 16.92 6.79 -6.57
N GLU A 136 16.20 7.60 -7.34
CA GLU A 136 15.11 8.44 -6.83
C GLU A 136 13.84 7.67 -6.45
N LEU A 137 13.58 6.53 -7.08
CA LEU A 137 12.42 5.69 -6.76
C LEU A 137 12.67 4.83 -5.52
N PHE A 138 13.92 4.45 -5.26
CA PHE A 138 14.30 3.66 -4.10
C PHE A 138 14.97 4.46 -2.97
N ALA A 139 15.12 5.78 -3.12
CA ALA A 139 15.59 6.65 -2.05
C ALA A 139 14.47 6.84 -1.03
N ILE A 140 14.65 6.27 0.16
CA ILE A 140 13.83 6.55 1.32
C ILE A 140 14.00 8.05 1.61
N LYS A 141 12.97 8.86 1.39
CA LYS A 141 12.95 10.25 1.86
C LYS A 141 13.07 10.19 3.39
N SER A 142 14.24 10.61 3.90
CA SER A 142 14.47 10.84 5.33
C SER A 142 13.71 12.06 5.81
#